data_AF-A0A7C5K0M3-F1
#
_entry.id   AF-A0A7C5K0M3-F1
#
_cell.length_a   1.000
_cell.length_b   1.000
_cell.length_c   1.000
_cell.angle_alpha   90.00
_cell.angle_beta   90.00
_cell.angle_gamma   90.00
#
_symmetry.space_group_name_H-M   'P 1'
#
loop_
_entity.id
_entity.type
_entity.pdbx_description
1 polymer ?
#
loop_
_entity_poly.entity_id
_entity_poly.type
_entity_poly.pdbx_seq_one_letter_code
_entity_poly.pdbx_strand_id
1 'polypeptide(L)'
;MKRVLRKQRSVYGLSLFMIIAGVAALAAVLWKTYPRLSVSQNPLSTFLSLLWEENISVANMITFKLVYLVVFGDIALVSGFILWLLSRQWLAVPGKIVCYECPFCKKKWKAVGDKALVHCPHCQQLVHPKIVES
;
A
#
# COMPACT_ATOMS: atom_id res chain seq x y z
N MET A 1 -5.32 22.05 8.42
CA MET A 1 -5.94 20.70 8.42
C MET A 1 -4.92 19.69 8.92
N LYS A 2 -5.18 18.95 9.99
CA LYS A 2 -4.27 17.90 10.47
C LYS A 2 -4.49 16.67 9.59
N ARG A 3 -3.50 16.31 8.77
CA ARG A 3 -3.55 15.05 8.04
C ARG A 3 -3.09 13.94 8.98
N VAL A 4 -3.96 12.98 9.28
CA VAL A 4 -3.61 11.84 10.14
C VAL A 4 -3.21 10.68 9.23
N LEU A 5 -1.98 10.21 9.39
CA LEU A 5 -1.43 9.12 8.59
C LEU A 5 -2.02 7.79 9.10
N ARG A 6 -3.23 7.42 8.67
CA ARG A 6 -3.81 6.12 9.01
C ARG A 6 -3.26 5.05 8.07
N LYS A 7 -2.11 4.46 8.45
CA LYS A 7 -1.51 3.35 7.72
C LYS A 7 -2.42 2.12 7.79
N GLN A 8 -3.03 1.71 6.67
CA GLN A 8 -3.71 0.42 6.60
C GLN A 8 -2.67 -0.70 6.67
N ARG A 9 -2.47 -1.27 7.87
CA ARG A 9 -1.47 -2.34 8.12
C ARG A 9 -1.63 -3.53 7.18
N SER A 10 -2.86 -3.89 6.81
CA SER A 10 -3.16 -5.00 5.91
C SER A 10 -2.67 -4.76 4.48
N VAL A 11 -2.98 -3.60 3.89
CA VAL A 11 -2.56 -3.24 2.52
C VAL A 11 -1.04 -3.06 2.43
N TYR A 12 -0.43 -2.51 3.49
CA TYR A 12 1.02 -2.39 3.57
C TYR A 12 1.73 -3.76 3.62
N GLY A 13 1.18 -4.72 4.38
CA GLY A 13 1.73 -6.07 4.45
C GLY A 13 1.63 -6.80 3.12
N LEU A 14 0.48 -6.73 2.45
CA LEU A 14 0.26 -7.33 1.13
C LEU A 14 1.20 -6.73 0.08
N SER A 15 1.35 -5.40 0.08
CA SER A 15 2.25 -4.68 -0.83
C SER A 15 3.72 -5.12 -0.66
N LEU A 16 4.21 -5.21 0.57
CA LEU A 16 5.56 -5.71 0.84
C LEU A 16 5.75 -7.14 0.35
N PHE A 17 4.76 -8.01 0.59
CA PHE A 17 4.82 -9.38 0.12
C PHE A 17 4.93 -9.46 -1.41
N MET A 18 4.13 -8.69 -2.16
CA MET A 18 4.20 -8.66 -3.62
C MET A 18 5.55 -8.14 -4.13
N ILE A 19 6.11 -7.11 -3.49
CA ILE A 19 7.43 -6.59 -3.86
C ILE A 19 8.51 -7.64 -3.61
N ILE A 20 8.52 -8.28 -2.44
CA ILE A 20 9.50 -9.32 -2.11
C ILE A 20 9.38 -10.50 -3.08
N ALA A 21 8.16 -10.93 -3.40
CA ALA A 21 7.91 -12.00 -4.36
C ALA A 21 8.41 -11.64 -5.77
N GLY A 22 8.14 -10.42 -6.23
CA GLY A 22 8.62 -9.93 -7.53
C GLY A 22 10.14 -9.84 -7.61
N VAL A 23 10.79 -9.29 -6.57
CA VAL A 23 12.27 -9.25 -6.47
C VAL A 23 12.86 -10.65 -6.47
N ALA A 24 12.29 -11.57 -5.69
CA ALA A 24 12.76 -12.95 -5.64
C ALA A 24 12.64 -13.66 -7.00
N ALA A 25 11.54 -13.44 -7.73
CA ALA A 25 11.35 -13.99 -9.07
C ALA A 25 12.40 -13.46 -10.05
N LEU A 26 12.64 -12.15 -10.08
CA LEU A 26 13.66 -11.55 -10.94
C LEU A 26 15.09 -11.98 -10.56
N ALA A 27 15.38 -12.08 -9.26
CA ALA A 27 16.66 -12.59 -8.78
C ALA A 27 16.90 -14.05 -9.21
N ALA A 28 15.86 -14.89 -9.23
CA ALA A 28 15.96 -16.26 -9.71
C ALA A 28 16.26 -16.33 -11.22
N VAL A 29 15.64 -15.46 -12.03
CA VAL A 29 15.95 -15.33 -13.47
C VAL A 29 17.40 -14.91 -13.69
N LEU A 30 17.83 -13.88 -12.95
CA LEU A 30 19.20 -13.38 -13.03
C LEU A 30 20.19 -14.46 -12.60
N TRP A 31 19.94 -15.16 -11.50
CA TRP A 31 20.80 -16.25 -11.03
C TRP A 31 20.98 -17.35 -12.10
N LYS A 32 19.90 -17.71 -12.79
CA LYS A 32 19.92 -18.75 -13.82
C LYS A 32 20.64 -18.30 -15.10
N THR A 33 20.48 -17.04 -15.49
CA THR A 33 21.09 -16.49 -16.71
C THR A 33 22.53 -15.99 -16.48
N TYR A 34 22.90 -15.67 -15.23
CA TYR A 34 24.21 -15.16 -14.82
C TYR A 34 25.43 -15.90 -15.40
N PRO A 35 25.53 -17.25 -15.36
CA PRO A 35 26.71 -17.95 -15.88
C PRO A 35 26.89 -17.81 -17.40
N ARG A 36 25.82 -17.56 -18.16
CA ARG A 36 25.89 -17.31 -19.60
C ARG A 36 26.14 -15.84 -19.92
N LEU A 37 25.65 -14.94 -19.07
CA LEU A 37 25.87 -13.51 -19.19
C LEU A 37 27.33 -13.12 -18.91
N SER A 38 27.98 -13.78 -17.94
CA SER A 38 29.36 -13.48 -17.54
C SER A 38 30.40 -13.81 -18.61
N VAL A 39 30.07 -14.71 -19.55
CA VAL A 39 30.96 -15.15 -20.63
C VAL A 39 30.66 -14.40 -21.94
N SER A 40 29.51 -13.74 -22.04
CA SER A 40 29.03 -13.09 -23.24
C SER A 40 29.68 -11.72 -23.47
N GLN A 41 30.13 -11.44 -24.70
CA GLN A 41 30.62 -10.13 -25.11
C GLN A 41 29.57 -9.02 -25.05
N ASN A 42 28.28 -9.35 -25.27
CA ASN A 42 27.16 -8.40 -25.27
C ASN A 42 26.06 -8.85 -24.28
N PRO A 43 26.16 -8.47 -23.00
CA PRO A 43 25.31 -9.05 -21.94
C PRO A 43 23.81 -8.77 -22.15
N LEU A 44 23.45 -7.59 -22.67
CA LEU A 44 22.04 -7.18 -22.82
C LEU A 44 21.32 -7.96 -23.92
N SER A 45 21.94 -8.13 -25.09
CA SER A 45 21.36 -8.90 -26.20
C SER A 45 21.28 -10.38 -25.84
N THR A 46 22.30 -10.91 -25.19
CA THR A 46 22.34 -12.30 -24.73
C THR A 46 21.25 -12.55 -23.69
N PHE A 47 21.06 -11.64 -22.75
CA PHE A 47 19.96 -11.71 -21.78
C PHE A 47 18.59 -11.79 -22.47
N LEU A 48 18.35 -10.91 -23.45
CA LEU A 48 17.08 -10.89 -24.18
C LEU A 48 16.86 -12.19 -24.96
N SER A 49 17.90 -12.75 -25.58
CA SER A 49 17.79 -14.04 -26.27
C SER A 49 17.49 -15.20 -25.32
N LEU A 50 18.18 -15.26 -24.17
CA LEU A 50 17.97 -16.29 -23.15
C LEU A 50 16.57 -16.24 -22.56
N LEU A 51 16.01 -15.04 -22.40
CA LEU A 51 14.63 -14.88 -21.93
C LEU A 51 13.60 -15.57 -22.83
N TRP A 52 13.83 -15.56 -24.14
CA TRP A 52 12.93 -16.11 -25.16
C TRP A 52 13.17 -17.59 -25.48
N GLU A 53 14.39 -18.05 -25.28
CA GLU A 53 14.87 -19.38 -25.66
C GLU A 53 14.86 -20.36 -24.48
N GLU A 54 15.10 -19.88 -23.27
CA GLU A 54 15.21 -20.71 -22.08
C GLU A 54 13.84 -21.01 -21.47
N ASN A 55 13.61 -22.29 -21.15
CA ASN A 55 12.40 -22.76 -20.46
C ASN A 55 12.72 -23.10 -19.01
N ILE A 56 11.82 -22.73 -18.10
CA ILE A 56 11.79 -23.20 -16.72
C ILE A 56 10.67 -24.25 -16.60
N SER A 57 11.01 -25.42 -16.08
CA SER A 57 10.04 -26.41 -15.61
C SER A 57 9.64 -26.07 -14.17
N VAL A 58 8.42 -25.58 -13.97
CA VAL A 58 7.82 -25.41 -12.63
C VAL A 58 7.01 -26.66 -12.36
N ALA A 59 7.63 -27.61 -11.66
CA ALA A 59 7.22 -29.02 -11.55
C ALA A 59 7.37 -29.80 -12.87
N ASN A 60 7.63 -31.11 -12.75
CA ASN A 60 7.91 -32.04 -13.87
C ASN A 60 6.84 -32.11 -14.97
N MET A 61 5.76 -31.32 -14.87
CA MET A 61 4.61 -31.35 -15.76
C MET A 61 4.41 -30.03 -16.54
N ILE A 62 4.98 -28.90 -16.11
CA ILE A 62 4.69 -27.60 -16.73
C ILE A 62 5.98 -26.85 -17.07
N THR A 63 6.20 -26.68 -18.37
CA THR A 63 7.30 -25.89 -18.93
C THR A 63 6.81 -24.51 -19.32
N PHE A 64 7.42 -23.47 -18.76
CA PHE A 64 7.14 -22.08 -19.08
C PHE A 64 8.40 -21.42 -19.63
N LYS A 65 8.24 -20.52 -20.60
CA LYS A 65 9.34 -19.64 -21.02
C LYS A 65 9.77 -18.73 -19.87
N LEU A 66 11.07 -18.46 -19.77
CA LEU A 66 11.67 -17.54 -18.80
C LEU A 66 11.00 -16.16 -18.82
N VAL A 67 10.63 -15.69 -20.02
CA VAL A 67 9.84 -14.47 -20.25
C VAL A 67 8.64 -14.35 -19.32
N TYR A 68 7.89 -15.44 -19.09
CA TYR A 68 6.66 -15.35 -18.28
C TYR A 68 6.96 -15.08 -16.81
N LEU A 69 8.11 -15.56 -16.30
CA LEU A 69 8.52 -15.29 -14.92
C LEU A 69 8.92 -13.82 -14.74
N VAL A 70 9.57 -13.23 -15.76
CA VAL A 70 9.91 -11.79 -15.75
C VAL A 70 8.66 -10.95 -15.82
N VAL A 71 7.74 -11.24 -16.75
CA VAL A 71 6.47 -10.51 -16.87
C VAL A 71 5.67 -10.59 -15.56
N PHE A 72 5.60 -11.76 -14.93
CA PHE A 72 4.95 -11.92 -13.63
C PHE A 72 5.64 -11.10 -12.54
N GLY A 73 6.98 -11.13 -12.48
CA GLY A 73 7.76 -10.33 -11.55
C GLY A 73 7.54 -8.83 -11.70
N ASP A 74 7.51 -8.34 -12.94
CA ASP A 74 7.26 -6.93 -13.26
C ASP A 74 5.84 -6.50 -12.85
N ILE A 75 4.83 -7.30 -13.18
CA ILE A 75 3.44 -7.02 -12.77
C ILE A 75 3.33 -7.01 -11.23
N ALA A 76 3.96 -7.96 -10.54
CA ALA A 76 3.96 -8.01 -9.08
C ALA A 76 4.67 -6.80 -8.45
N LEU A 77 5.76 -6.32 -9.05
CA LEU A 77 6.47 -5.12 -8.61
C LEU A 77 5.64 -3.85 -8.82
N VAL A 78 5.09 -3.65 -10.02
CA VAL A 78 4.31 -2.45 -10.36
C VAL A 78 3.08 -2.38 -9.47
N SER A 79 2.33 -3.49 -9.36
CA SER A 79 1.15 -3.58 -8.51
C SER A 79 1.49 -3.39 -7.03
N GLY A 80 2.57 -4.03 -6.54
CA GLY A 80 3.08 -3.85 -5.18
C GLY A 80 3.45 -2.41 -4.87
N PHE A 81 4.08 -1.70 -5.81
CA PHE A 81 4.45 -0.29 -5.68
C PHE A 81 3.22 0.64 -5.66
N ILE A 82 2.24 0.38 -6.54
CA ILE A 82 0.97 1.12 -6.55
C ILE A 82 0.24 0.92 -5.22
N LEU A 83 0.11 -0.33 -4.76
CA LEU A 83 -0.50 -0.64 -3.46
C LEU A 83 0.27 -0.02 -2.30
N TRP A 84 1.60 0.09 -2.40
CA TRP A 84 2.41 0.77 -1.40
C TRP A 84 2.10 2.26 -1.32
N LEU A 85 2.01 2.92 -2.48
CA LEU A 85 1.62 4.33 -2.59
C LEU A 85 0.21 4.56 -2.05
N LEU A 86 -0.74 3.68 -2.41
CA LEU A 86 -2.12 3.73 -1.92
C LEU A 86 -2.22 3.40 -0.42
N SER A 87 -1.34 2.55 0.12
CA SER A 87 -1.29 2.29 1.58
C SER A 87 -0.92 3.53 2.38
N ARG A 88 -0.24 4.48 1.74
CA ARG A 88 0.09 5.81 2.26
C ARG A 88 -0.99 6.83 1.94
N GLN A 89 -2.21 6.41 1.58
CA GLN A 89 -3.32 7.32 1.38
C GLN A 89 -3.45 8.23 2.60
N TRP A 90 -3.14 9.50 2.35
CA TRP A 90 -3.39 10.62 3.25
C TRP A 90 -4.90 10.84 3.27
N LEU A 91 -5.64 9.92 3.89
CA LEU A 91 -7.03 10.16 4.21
C LEU A 91 -7.07 11.41 5.08
N ALA A 92 -7.49 12.52 4.50
CA ALA A 92 -7.79 13.73 5.22
C ALA A 92 -8.94 13.40 6.16
N VAL A 93 -8.62 13.01 7.39
CA VAL A 93 -9.62 12.83 8.44
C VAL A 93 -10.25 14.22 8.63
N PRO A 94 -11.55 14.39 8.32
CA PRO A 94 -12.20 15.67 8.52
C PRO A 94 -12.23 15.94 10.02
N GLY A 95 -11.79 17.13 10.40
CA GLY A 95 -11.93 17.71 11.73
C GLY A 95 -10.89 17.31 12.77
N LYS A 96 -10.40 18.33 13.48
CA LYS A 96 -9.75 18.14 14.79
C LYS A 96 -10.80 17.58 15.75
N ILE A 97 -10.44 16.58 16.56
CA ILE A 97 -11.27 16.16 17.70
C ILE A 97 -11.22 17.30 18.71
N VAL A 98 -12.35 17.94 18.96
CA VAL A 98 -12.49 19.04 19.92
C VAL A 98 -13.42 18.61 21.06
N CYS A 99 -13.14 19.14 22.25
CA CYS A 99 -14.01 18.97 23.40
C CYS A 99 -15.11 20.03 23.32
N TYR A 100 -16.36 19.56 23.27
CA TYR A 100 -17.54 20.39 23.29
C TYR A 100 -18.14 20.39 24.70
N GLU A 101 -18.60 21.55 25.15
CA GLU A 101 -19.37 21.73 26.38
C GLU A 101 -20.79 22.21 26.04
N CYS A 102 -21.79 21.57 26.64
CA CYS A 102 -23.19 21.95 26.44
C CYS A 102 -23.51 23.17 27.31
N PRO A 103 -24.11 24.24 26.75
CA PRO A 103 -24.48 25.41 27.53
C PRO A 103 -25.57 25.13 28.58
N PHE A 104 -26.39 24.10 28.36
CA PHE A 104 -27.50 23.75 29.26
C PHE A 104 -27.05 22.80 30.38
N CYS A 105 -26.47 21.65 30.01
CA CYS A 105 -26.14 20.62 30.99
C CYS A 105 -24.69 20.68 31.50
N LYS A 106 -23.84 21.56 30.95
CA LYS A 106 -22.41 21.72 31.27
C LYS A 106 -21.57 20.44 31.17
N LYS A 107 -22.13 19.37 30.60
CA LYS A 107 -21.40 18.12 30.34
C LYS A 107 -20.53 18.28 29.11
N LYS A 108 -19.35 17.68 29.17
CA LYS A 108 -18.33 17.73 28.12
C LYS A 108 -18.33 16.42 27.34
N TRP A 109 -18.20 16.50 26.01
CA TRP A 109 -18.00 15.34 25.15
C TRP A 109 -17.02 15.64 24.03
N LYS A 110 -16.42 14.60 23.44
CA LYS A 110 -15.47 14.72 22.33
C LYS A 110 -16.19 14.41 21.02
N ALA A 111 -16.12 15.32 20.06
CA ALA A 111 -16.64 15.08 18.71
C ALA A 111 -15.77 15.75 17.65
N VAL A 112 -16.02 15.42 16.38
CA VAL A 112 -15.31 15.97 15.23
C VAL A 112 -15.74 17.42 15.01
N GLY A 113 -14.76 18.32 14.93
CA GLY A 113 -14.89 19.78 14.90
C GLY A 113 -15.52 20.42 13.66
N ASP A 114 -16.46 19.76 12.98
CA ASP A 114 -17.09 20.24 11.74
C ASP A 114 -18.59 20.54 11.88
N LYS A 115 -19.17 20.38 13.09
CA LYS A 115 -20.61 20.52 13.28
C LYS A 115 -20.94 21.77 14.09
N ALA A 116 -21.53 22.76 13.41
CA ALA A 116 -22.01 23.99 14.03
C ALA A 116 -23.21 23.76 14.97
N LEU A 117 -24.09 22.80 14.63
CA LEU A 117 -25.18 22.33 15.48
C LEU A 117 -25.05 20.83 15.72
N VAL A 118 -25.12 20.42 16.98
CA VAL A 118 -25.01 19.00 17.38
C VAL A 118 -26.07 18.71 18.43
N HIS A 119 -26.73 17.56 18.31
CA HIS A 119 -27.53 17.02 19.41
C HIS A 119 -26.61 16.62 20.56
N CYS A 120 -26.84 17.20 21.75
CA CYS A 120 -26.09 16.81 22.92
C CYS A 120 -26.43 15.35 23.28
N PRO A 121 -25.46 14.45 23.48
CA PRO A 121 -25.74 13.05 23.83
C PRO A 121 -26.41 12.89 25.19
N HIS A 122 -26.38 13.93 26.04
CA HIS A 122 -26.93 13.86 27.40
C HIS A 122 -28.32 14.46 27.52
N CYS A 123 -28.61 15.58 26.88
CA CYS A 123 -29.94 16.21 26.94
C CYS A 123 -30.73 16.06 25.64
N GLN A 124 -30.16 15.47 24.59
CA GLN A 124 -30.73 15.31 23.24
C GLN A 124 -31.21 16.61 22.57
N GLN A 125 -31.01 17.77 23.19
CA GLN A 125 -31.33 19.05 22.60
C GLN A 125 -30.32 19.43 21.52
N LEU A 126 -30.81 20.08 20.48
CA LEU A 126 -29.99 20.68 19.44
C LEU A 126 -29.32 21.93 20.04
N VAL A 127 -28.00 21.92 20.14
CA VAL A 127 -27.24 23.01 20.78
C VAL A 127 -26.13 23.51 19.87
N HIS A 128 -25.75 24.77 20.04
CA HIS A 128 -24.46 25.30 19.61
C HIS A 128 -23.45 25.07 20.75
N PRO A 129 -22.67 23.98 20.71
CA PRO A 129 -21.77 23.68 21.80
C PRO A 129 -20.61 24.69 21.87
N LYS A 130 -20.18 25.03 23.08
CA LYS A 130 -18.96 25.83 23.27
C LYS A 130 -17.75 24.93 23.10
N ILE A 131 -16.77 25.37 22.31
CA ILE A 131 -15.50 24.67 22.17
C ILE A 131 -14.65 25.03 23.39
N VAL A 132 -14.24 24.02 24.14
CA VAL A 132 -13.33 24.20 25.28
C VAL A 132 -11.99 23.61 24.87
N GLU A 133 -11.00 24.47 24.65
CA GLU A 133 -9.62 24.03 24.47
C GLU A 133 -9.14 23.44 25.80
N SER A 134 -8.72 22.18 25.77
CA SER A 134 -8.05 21.52 26.89
C SER A 134 -6.56 21.80 26.85
#